data_AF-A0AAW8KP41-F1
#
_entry.id   AF-A0AAW8KP41-F1
#
_cell.length_a   1.000
_cell.length_b   1.000
_cell.length_c   1.000
_cell.angle_alpha   90.00
_cell.angle_beta   90.00
_cell.angle_gamma   90.00
#
_symmetry.space_group_name_H-M   'P 1'
#
loop_
_entity.id
_entity.type
_entity.pdbx_description
1 polymer ?
#
loop_
_entity_poly.entity_id
_entity_poly.type
_entity_poly.pdbx_seq_one_letter_code
_entity_poly.pdbx_strand_id
1 'polypeptide(L)'
;PENIIQVDANPVAQQRNYKIRNFICGDAKDVLTRVLEQLQGTSKVDADYDAAVVAAKQAAIDALRKQIDQYALICDHLRAALPQDGIFVRDITMSGSTWGSRLFPVQAPNQN
;
A
#
# COMPACT_ATOMS: atom_id res chain seq x y z
N PRO A 1 -7.78 15.81 -6.44
CA PRO A 1 -6.64 16.55 -5.85
C PRO A 1 -5.94 17.40 -6.92
N GLU A 2 -5.61 18.65 -6.61
CA GLU A 2 -4.93 19.56 -7.57
C GLU A 2 -3.42 19.32 -7.66
N ASN A 3 -2.80 18.80 -6.60
CA ASN A 3 -1.36 18.60 -6.52
C ASN A 3 -0.98 17.11 -6.68
N ILE A 4 -1.11 16.59 -7.91
CA ILE A 4 -0.71 15.20 -8.23
C ILE A 4 0.69 15.20 -8.85
N ILE A 5 1.60 14.46 -8.22
CA ILE A 5 2.95 14.17 -8.72
C ILE A 5 2.99 12.68 -9.09
N GLN A 6 3.43 12.35 -10.29
CA GLN A 6 3.60 10.98 -10.76
C GLN A 6 5.05 10.72 -11.15
N VAL A 7 5.61 9.61 -10.66
CA VAL A 7 6.90 9.06 -11.07
C VAL A 7 6.63 7.76 -11.82
N ASP A 8 7.09 7.65 -13.05
CA ASP A 8 6.93 6.44 -13.87
C ASP A 8 8.12 6.32 -14.85
N ALA A 9 8.63 5.11 -15.06
CA ALA A 9 9.70 4.90 -16.04
C ALA A 9 9.21 4.99 -17.49
N ASN A 10 7.90 4.84 -17.70
CA ASN A 10 7.28 4.86 -19.01
C ASN A 10 6.71 6.26 -19.34
N PRO A 11 7.23 6.97 -20.35
CA PRO A 11 6.74 8.30 -20.71
C PRO A 11 5.27 8.30 -21.14
N VAL A 12 4.75 7.19 -21.70
CA VAL A 12 3.33 7.13 -22.13
C VAL A 12 2.35 6.99 -20.96
N ALA A 13 2.83 6.81 -19.73
CA ALA A 13 1.99 6.81 -18.54
C ALA A 13 1.51 8.23 -18.17
N GLN A 14 2.16 9.28 -18.70
CA GLN A 14 1.81 10.66 -18.40
C GLN A 14 0.36 10.97 -18.81
N GLN A 15 -0.43 11.40 -17.82
CA GLN A 15 -1.82 11.81 -17.96
C GLN A 15 -2.76 10.74 -18.54
N ARG A 16 -2.38 9.47 -18.47
CA ARG A 16 -3.18 8.36 -19.03
C ARG A 16 -4.55 8.22 -18.37
N ASN A 17 -4.64 8.41 -17.05
CA ASN A 17 -5.88 8.24 -16.27
C ASN A 17 -6.42 9.55 -15.69
N TYR A 18 -5.53 10.45 -15.25
CA TYR A 18 -5.88 11.69 -14.58
C TYR A 18 -4.96 12.81 -15.04
N LYS A 19 -5.43 14.06 -14.92
CA LYS A 19 -4.56 15.24 -15.10
C LYS A 19 -3.53 15.27 -13.97
N ILE A 20 -2.25 15.35 -14.32
CA ILE A 20 -1.12 15.36 -13.38
C ILE A 20 -0.46 16.74 -13.44
N ARG A 21 -0.03 17.27 -12.29
CA ARG A 21 0.68 18.55 -12.22
C ARG A 21 2.15 18.41 -12.57
N ASN A 22 2.81 17.39 -12.02
CA ASN A 22 4.23 17.10 -12.25
C ASN A 22 4.41 15.63 -12.62
N PHE A 23 5.01 15.38 -13.78
CA PHE A 23 5.40 14.05 -14.22
C PHE A 23 6.93 13.95 -14.24
N ILE A 24 7.46 12.92 -13.61
CA ILE A 24 8.90 12.62 -13.57
C ILE A 24 9.09 11.28 -14.27
N CYS A 25 9.64 11.31 -15.49
CA CYS A 25 9.94 10.11 -16.24
C CYS A 25 11.27 9.53 -15.75
N GLY A 26 11.24 8.43 -15.01
CA GLY A 26 12.45 7.84 -14.45
C GLY A 26 12.23 6.58 -13.65
N ASP A 27 13.32 5.84 -13.43
CA ASP A 27 13.33 4.69 -12.53
C ASP A 27 13.01 5.14 -11.08
N ALA A 28 12.16 4.36 -10.40
CA ALA A 28 11.70 4.71 -9.06
C ALA A 28 12.84 4.75 -8.04
N LYS A 29 13.84 3.86 -8.17
CA LYS A 29 14.97 3.82 -7.24
C LYS A 29 15.84 5.07 -7.40
N ASP A 30 16.23 5.43 -8.62
CA ASP A 30 17.03 6.65 -8.87
C ASP A 30 16.30 7.92 -8.41
N VAL A 31 15.01 8.06 -8.77
CA VAL A 31 14.22 9.25 -8.38
C VAL A 31 14.09 9.34 -6.86
N LEU A 32 13.77 8.24 -6.16
CA LEU A 32 13.62 8.25 -4.71
C LEU A 32 14.95 8.52 -3.99
N THR A 33 16.08 8.00 -4.49
CA THR A 33 17.41 8.31 -3.93
C THR A 33 17.68 9.81 -3.98
N ARG A 34 17.46 10.46 -5.13
CA ARG A 34 17.64 11.91 -5.28
C ARG A 34 16.70 12.70 -4.38
N VAL A 35 15.44 12.28 -4.28
CA VAL A 35 14.47 12.93 -3.39
C VAL A 35 14.92 12.84 -1.92
N LEU A 36 15.42 11.68 -1.49
CA LEU A 36 15.92 11.51 -0.13
C LEU A 36 17.13 12.40 0.15
N GLU A 37 18.08 12.52 -0.79
CA GLU A 37 19.21 13.44 -0.69
C GLU A 37 18.76 14.90 -0.54
N GLN A 38 17.78 15.34 -1.33
CA GLN A 38 17.26 16.71 -1.28
C GLN A 38 16.42 16.99 -0.02
N LEU A 39 15.79 15.97 0.56
CA LEU A 39 15.00 16.09 1.79
C LEU A 39 15.84 15.93 3.06
N GLN A 40 17.15 15.69 2.97
CA GLN A 40 18.01 15.59 4.14
C GLN A 40 17.88 16.83 5.05
N GLY A 41 17.71 16.59 6.35
CA GLY A 41 17.49 17.65 7.34
C GLY A 41 16.09 18.27 7.33
N THR A 42 15.20 17.86 6.43
CA THR A 42 13.80 18.32 6.40
C THR A 42 12.92 17.35 7.19
N SER A 43 12.35 17.80 8.31
CA SER A 43 11.31 17.06 9.00
C SER A 43 9.92 17.43 8.47
N LYS A 44 9.09 16.41 8.25
CA LYS A 44 7.66 16.54 7.92
C LYS A 44 6.77 15.77 8.90
N VAL A 45 7.33 15.38 10.04
CA VAL A 45 6.60 14.65 11.08
C VAL A 45 5.44 15.51 11.58
N ASP A 46 4.26 14.92 11.62
CA ASP A 46 3.04 15.51 12.14
C ASP A 46 2.32 14.41 12.94
N ALA A 47 2.41 14.49 14.27
CA ALA A 47 1.91 13.46 15.15
C ALA A 47 0.38 13.30 15.07
N ASP A 48 -0.34 14.39 14.82
CA ASP A 48 -1.80 14.37 14.70
C ASP A 48 -2.21 13.72 13.37
N TYR A 49 -1.48 14.04 12.29
CA TYR A 49 -1.69 13.39 11.00
C TYR A 49 -1.35 11.90 11.04
N ASP A 50 -0.22 11.53 11.66
CA ASP A 50 0.17 10.13 11.84
C ASP A 50 -0.87 9.34 12.64
N ALA A 51 -1.36 9.93 13.75
CA ALA A 51 -2.44 9.34 14.54
C ALA A 51 -3.74 9.19 13.73
N ALA A 52 -4.08 10.18 12.89
CA ALA A 52 -5.25 10.12 12.01
C ALA A 52 -5.13 8.99 10.97
N VAL A 53 -3.95 8.79 10.37
CA VAL A 53 -3.70 7.68 9.44
C VAL A 53 -3.83 6.33 10.14
N VAL A 54 -3.29 6.19 11.35
CA VAL A 54 -3.42 4.95 12.15
C VAL A 54 -4.89 4.67 12.48
N ALA A 55 -5.63 5.68 12.94
CA ALA A 55 -7.05 5.55 13.25
C ALA A 55 -7.88 5.18 12.00
N ALA A 56 -7.63 5.83 10.87
CA ALA A 56 -8.30 5.54 9.60
C ALA A 56 -8.01 4.11 9.11
N LYS A 57 -6.75 3.66 9.21
CA LYS A 57 -6.38 2.28 8.89
C LYS A 57 -7.11 1.28 9.77
N GLN A 58 -7.15 1.50 11.09
CA GLN A 58 -7.83 0.61 12.01
C GLN A 58 -9.33 0.55 11.74
N ALA A 59 -9.98 1.69 11.54
CA ALA A 59 -11.40 1.76 11.20
C ALA A 59 -11.72 1.01 9.89
N ALA A 60 -10.85 1.10 8.87
CA ALA A 60 -11.01 0.36 7.62
C ALA A 60 -10.87 -1.16 7.82
N ILE A 61 -9.92 -1.59 8.67
CA ILE A 61 -9.76 -3.00 9.04
C ILE A 61 -11.00 -3.51 9.77
N ASP A 62 -11.48 -2.78 10.78
CA ASP A 62 -12.65 -3.18 11.58
C ASP A 62 -13.91 -3.27 10.72
N ALA A 63 -14.13 -2.29 9.83
CA ALA A 63 -15.22 -2.30 8.88
C ALA A 63 -15.15 -3.50 7.93
N LEU A 64 -13.96 -3.81 7.40
CA LEU A 64 -13.78 -4.97 6.53
C LEU A 64 -14.02 -6.28 7.27
N ARG A 65 -13.47 -6.44 8.48
CA ARG A 65 -13.68 -7.63 9.32
C ARG A 65 -15.16 -7.84 9.61
N LYS A 66 -15.89 -6.76 9.93
CA LYS A 66 -17.36 -6.82 10.09
C LYS A 66 -18.08 -7.21 8.81
N GLN A 67 -17.64 -6.71 7.65
CA GLN A 67 -18.25 -7.00 6.35
C GLN A 67 -18.10 -8.47 5.93
N ILE A 68 -16.93 -9.07 6.17
CA ILE A 68 -16.63 -10.44 5.75
C ILE A 68 -16.86 -11.48 6.85
N ASP A 69 -17.10 -11.04 8.09
CA ASP A 69 -17.47 -11.86 9.25
C ASP A 69 -16.55 -13.09 9.42
N GLN A 70 -17.09 -14.31 9.32
CA GLN A 70 -16.36 -15.55 9.54
C GLN A 70 -15.14 -15.72 8.61
N TYR A 71 -15.16 -15.10 7.42
CA TYR A 71 -14.01 -15.13 6.50
C TYR A 71 -12.80 -14.37 7.05
N ALA A 72 -12.98 -13.43 7.98
CA ALA A 72 -11.86 -12.76 8.64
C ALA A 72 -11.04 -13.75 9.49
N LEU A 73 -11.68 -14.76 10.07
CA LEU A 73 -11.00 -15.77 10.89
C LEU A 73 -10.05 -16.63 10.05
N ILE A 74 -10.37 -16.85 8.77
CA ILE A 74 -9.48 -17.56 7.83
C ILE A 74 -8.14 -16.82 7.70
N CYS A 75 -8.16 -15.48 7.59
CA CYS A 75 -6.92 -14.69 7.57
C CYS A 75 -6.09 -14.88 8.84
N ASP A 76 -6.74 -14.85 10.00
CA ASP A 76 -6.04 -14.93 11.29
C ASP A 76 -5.39 -16.30 11.45
N HIS A 77 -6.13 -17.38 11.17
CA HIS A 77 -5.61 -18.74 11.23
C HIS A 77 -4.52 -18.99 10.19
N LEU A 78 -4.71 -18.48 8.96
CA LEU A 78 -3.70 -18.61 7.92
C LEU A 78 -2.42 -17.87 8.32
N ARG A 79 -2.53 -16.65 8.87
CA ARG A 79 -1.35 -15.89 9.28
C ARG A 79 -0.61 -16.57 10.44
N ALA A 80 -1.35 -17.15 11.39
CA ALA A 80 -0.79 -17.90 12.51
C ALA A 80 -0.08 -19.19 12.05
N ALA A 81 -0.60 -19.86 11.02
CA ALA A 81 -0.03 -21.09 10.48
C ALA A 81 1.14 -20.83 9.50
N LEU A 82 1.14 -19.70 8.79
CA LEU A 82 2.15 -19.40 7.78
C LEU A 82 3.46 -18.92 8.44
N PRO A 83 4.62 -19.53 8.12
CA PRO A 83 5.92 -19.06 8.58
C PRO A 83 6.19 -17.60 8.22
N GLN A 84 7.14 -16.97 8.93
CA GLN A 84 7.50 -15.57 8.72
C GLN A 84 8.05 -15.31 7.30
N ASP A 85 8.75 -16.29 6.73
CA ASP A 85 9.28 -16.32 5.37
C ASP A 85 8.35 -17.03 4.37
N GLY A 86 7.15 -17.45 4.82
CA GLY A 86 6.18 -18.11 3.97
C GLY A 86 5.64 -17.18 2.88
N ILE A 87 5.51 -17.72 1.67
CA ILE A 87 4.97 -17.00 0.51
C ILE A 87 3.45 -17.22 0.46
N PHE A 88 2.68 -16.14 0.43
CA PHE A 88 1.23 -16.22 0.30
C PHE A 88 0.79 -16.02 -1.16
N VAL A 89 0.59 -17.12 -1.89
CA VAL A 89 0.14 -17.09 -3.29
C VAL A 89 -1.39 -17.13 -3.35
N ARG A 90 -1.98 -16.25 -4.17
CA ARG A 90 -3.45 -16.14 -4.33
C ARG A 90 -3.85 -15.84 -5.77
N ASP A 91 -4.97 -16.42 -6.17
CA ASP A 91 -5.60 -16.17 -7.47
C ASP A 91 -6.67 -15.07 -7.40
N ILE A 92 -7.08 -14.53 -8.55
CA ILE A 92 -8.13 -13.51 -8.65
C ILE A 92 -9.50 -14.20 -8.49
N THR A 93 -9.91 -14.31 -7.23
CA THR A 93 -11.23 -14.84 -6.83
C THR A 93 -11.90 -13.87 -5.86
N MET A 94 -13.15 -14.14 -5.47
CA MET A 94 -13.81 -13.39 -4.39
C MET A 94 -12.98 -13.43 -3.10
N SER A 95 -12.52 -14.60 -2.68
CA SER A 95 -11.65 -14.76 -1.50
C SER A 95 -10.32 -14.03 -1.66
N GLY A 96 -9.68 -14.17 -2.83
CA GLY A 96 -8.41 -13.53 -3.14
C GLY A 96 -8.49 -12.00 -3.17
N SER A 97 -9.59 -11.44 -3.70
CA SER A 97 -9.80 -9.99 -3.89
C SER A 97 -10.44 -9.29 -2.69
N THR A 98 -11.07 -10.04 -1.80
CA THR A 98 -11.62 -9.52 -0.53
C THR A 98 -10.55 -9.59 0.55
N TRP A 99 -10.52 -10.67 1.32
CA TRP A 99 -9.66 -10.79 2.49
C TRP A 99 -8.18 -11.02 2.12
N GLY A 100 -7.91 -11.70 0.99
CA GLY A 100 -6.56 -11.98 0.54
C GLY A 100 -5.73 -10.73 0.18
N SER A 101 -6.33 -9.72 -0.45
CA SER A 101 -5.66 -8.45 -0.79
C SER A 101 -5.76 -7.39 0.29
N ARG A 102 -6.84 -7.42 1.08
CA ARG A 102 -7.23 -6.27 1.89
C ARG A 102 -7.08 -6.49 3.39
N LEU A 103 -6.97 -7.74 3.84
CA LEU A 103 -6.88 -8.07 5.27
C LEU A 103 -5.62 -8.87 5.62
N PHE A 104 -5.18 -9.80 4.76
CA PHE A 104 -3.97 -10.58 5.05
C PHE A 104 -2.71 -9.70 5.07
N PRO A 105 -1.92 -9.70 6.16
CA PRO A 105 -0.75 -8.82 6.28
C PRO A 105 0.46 -9.39 5.53
N VAL A 106 1.01 -8.58 4.61
CA VAL A 106 2.26 -8.83 3.89
C VAL A 106 3.31 -7.84 4.41
N GLN A 107 4.44 -8.34 4.89
CA GLN A 107 5.40 -7.53 5.66
C GLN A 107 6.67 -7.17 4.89
N ALA A 108 6.98 -7.89 3.81
CA ALA A 108 8.12 -7.58 2.93
C ALA A 108 7.74 -7.66 1.44
N PRO A 109 8.49 -6.98 0.56
CA PRO A 109 8.36 -7.16 -0.88
C PRO A 109 8.51 -8.63 -1.28
N ASN A 110 7.82 -9.05 -2.35
CA ASN A 110 7.89 -10.40 -2.93
C ASN A 110 7.47 -11.55 -1.97
N GLN A 111 6.63 -11.26 -0.98
CA GLN A 111 6.02 -12.27 -0.10
C GLN A 111 4.52 -12.55 -0.40
N ASN A 112 4.02 -12.04 -1.52
CA ASN A 112 2.65 -12.18 -1.99
C ASN A 112 2.54 -12.62 -3.45
#